data_AF-B5KNH3-F1
#
_entry.id   AF-B5KNH3-F1
#
_cell.length_a   1.000
_cell.length_b   1.000
_cell.length_c   1.000
_cell.angle_alpha   90.00
_cell.angle_beta   90.00
_cell.angle_gamma   90.00
#
_symmetry.space_group_name_H-M   'P 1'
#
loop_
_entity.id
_entity.type
_entity.pdbx_description
1 polymer ?
#
loop_
_entity_poly.entity_id
_entity_poly.type
_entity_poly.pdbx_seq_one_letter_code
_entity_poly.pdbx_strand_id
1 'polypeptide(L)'
;MLQFLAPFYSNLSGLILCPLLGSIILFVIPDPRIRLIRSIGLCTSLITFLYSLLFWIQFDNSTAKFQFVETIRWLPYSNINFYI
;
A
#
# COMPACT_ATOMS: atom_id res chain seq x y z
N MET A 1 -8.40 -20.22 -9.47
CA MET A 1 -9.04 -19.84 -8.17
C MET A 1 -8.49 -18.51 -7.62
N LEU A 2 -7.20 -18.20 -7.71
CA LEU A 2 -6.62 -16.91 -7.24
C LEU A 2 -6.56 -15.78 -8.30
N GLN A 3 -7.03 -16.01 -9.53
CA GLN A 3 -7.03 -15.00 -10.61
C GLN A 3 -7.83 -13.72 -10.31
N PHE A 4 -8.76 -13.74 -9.34
CA PHE A 4 -9.46 -12.52 -8.90
C PHE A 4 -8.55 -11.51 -8.19
N LEU A 5 -7.39 -11.94 -7.70
CA LEU A 5 -6.41 -11.04 -7.07
C LEU A 5 -5.42 -10.46 -8.08
N ALA A 6 -5.55 -10.78 -9.39
CA ALA A 6 -4.74 -10.27 -10.50
C ALA A 6 -4.45 -8.75 -10.47
N PRO A 7 -5.41 -7.87 -10.12
CA PRO A 7 -5.12 -6.42 -10.07
C PRO A 7 -4.21 -6.00 -8.90
N PHE A 8 -4.03 -6.82 -7.87
CA PHE A 8 -3.19 -6.48 -6.72
C PHE A 8 -1.71 -6.84 -6.89
N TYR A 9 -1.37 -7.72 -7.84
CA TYR A 9 0.02 -8.16 -8.06
C TYR A 9 0.98 -7.04 -8.47
N SER A 10 0.46 -5.96 -9.08
CA SER A 10 1.27 -4.83 -9.55
C SER A 10 1.11 -3.56 -8.73
N ASN A 11 0.29 -3.57 -7.67
CA ASN A 11 -0.12 -2.37 -6.93
C ASN A 11 0.49 -2.33 -5.52
N LEU A 12 1.83 -2.41 -5.44
CA LEU A 12 2.61 -2.21 -4.21
C LEU A 12 2.41 -0.81 -3.61
N SER A 13 2.26 0.22 -4.45
CA SER A 13 2.03 1.60 -4.02
C SER A 13 0.79 1.75 -3.16
N GLY A 14 -0.18 0.83 -3.26
CA GLY A 14 -1.33 0.75 -2.35
C GLY A 14 -0.93 0.66 -0.87
N LEU A 15 0.18 -0.02 -0.53
CA LEU A 15 0.68 -0.12 0.85
C LEU A 15 1.14 1.24 1.41
N ILE A 16 1.56 2.15 0.53
CA ILE A 16 1.97 3.52 0.89
C ILE A 16 0.74 4.44 0.89
N LEU A 17 -0.15 4.30 -0.09
CA LEU A 17 -1.32 5.15 -0.26
C LEU A 17 -2.39 4.90 0.82
N CYS A 18 -2.60 3.67 1.27
CA CYS A 18 -3.59 3.35 2.32
C CYS A 18 -3.38 4.14 3.62
N PRO A 19 -2.19 4.09 4.27
CA PRO A 19 -1.94 4.87 5.48
C PRO A 19 -1.90 6.37 5.22
N LEU A 20 -1.42 6.80 4.03
CA LEU A 20 -1.45 8.21 3.64
C LEU A 20 -2.88 8.74 3.57
N LEU A 21 -3.78 8.04 2.90
CA LEU A 21 -5.21 8.39 2.84
C LEU A 21 -5.84 8.40 4.24
N GLY A 22 -5.53 7.41 5.09
CA GLY A 22 -6.00 7.41 6.47
C GLY A 22 -5.53 8.63 7.26
N SER A 23 -4.28 9.07 7.07
CA SER A 23 -3.76 10.27 7.72
C SER A 23 -4.46 11.55 7.24
N ILE A 24 -4.76 11.65 5.94
CA ILE A 24 -5.52 12.76 5.35
C ILE A 24 -6.95 12.79 5.92
N ILE A 25 -7.60 11.64 6.06
CA ILE A 25 -8.93 11.54 6.68
C ILE A 25 -8.87 12.02 8.14
N LEU A 26 -7.87 11.58 8.90
CA LEU A 26 -7.67 12.01 10.29
C LEU A 26 -7.42 13.52 10.40
N PHE A 27 -6.71 14.11 9.45
CA PHE A 27 -6.41 15.54 9.43
C PHE A 27 -7.66 16.44 9.37
N VAL A 28 -8.75 15.96 8.74
CA VAL A 28 -10.01 16.72 8.62
C VAL A 28 -10.89 16.58 9.88
N ILE A 29 -10.58 15.64 10.76
CA ILE A 29 -11.42 15.35 11.93
C ILE A 29 -11.02 16.25 13.11
N PRO A 30 -11.98 16.95 13.74
CA PRO A 30 -11.67 17.82 14.87
C PRO A 30 -11.30 17.03 16.13
N ASP A 31 -10.35 17.57 16.89
CA ASP A 31 -9.76 16.99 18.11
C ASP A 31 -10.73 16.40 19.16
N PRO A 32 -11.90 17.00 19.48
CA PRO A 32 -12.78 16.45 20.53
C PRO A 32 -13.31 15.05 20.21
N ARG A 33 -13.22 14.58 18.96
CA ARG A 33 -13.71 13.25 18.53
C ARG A 33 -12.65 12.15 18.69
N ILE A 34 -11.97 12.09 19.83
CA ILE A 34 -10.86 11.16 20.11
C ILE A 34 -11.21 9.69 19.83
N ARG A 35 -12.43 9.24 20.18
CA ARG A 35 -12.86 7.85 19.94
C ARG A 35 -12.90 7.53 18.45
N LEU A 36 -13.39 8.45 17.63
CA LEU A 36 -13.50 8.30 16.19
C LEU A 36 -12.13 8.33 15.52
N ILE A 37 -11.24 9.24 15.95
CA ILE A 37 -9.84 9.30 15.51
C ILE A 37 -9.13 7.96 15.76
N ARG A 38 -9.25 7.40 16.97
CA ARG A 38 -8.65 6.10 17.32
C ARG A 38 -9.21 4.96 16.47
N SER A 39 -10.53 4.92 16.28
CA SER A 39 -11.17 3.89 15.45
C SER A 39 -10.70 3.95 13.99
N ILE A 40 -10.62 5.15 13.40
CA ILE A 40 -10.16 5.32 12.01
C ILE A 40 -8.69 4.94 11.86
N GLY A 41 -7.84 5.35 12.80
CA GLY A 41 -6.43 4.95 12.82
C GLY A 41 -6.27 3.43 12.87
N LEU A 42 -7.03 2.76 13.75
CA LEU A 42 -7.03 1.30 13.86
C LEU A 42 -7.55 0.62 12.58
N CYS A 43 -8.65 1.10 12.01
CA CYS A 43 -9.19 0.55 10.76
C CYS A 43 -8.20 0.70 9.61
N THR A 44 -7.56 1.88 9.48
CA THR A 44 -6.57 2.14 8.43
C THR A 44 -5.36 1.22 8.55
N SER A 45 -4.81 1.07 9.77
CA SER A 45 -3.65 0.19 9.99
C SER A 45 -4.01 -1.28 9.75
N LEU A 46 -5.21 -1.71 10.18
CA LEU A 46 -5.70 -3.06 9.96
C LEU A 46 -5.90 -3.37 8.47
N ILE A 47 -6.48 -2.44 7.70
CA ILE A 47 -6.63 -2.58 6.26
C ILE A 47 -5.25 -2.69 5.58
N THR A 48 -4.31 -1.83 5.94
CA THR A 48 -2.95 -1.83 5.38
C THR A 48 -2.22 -3.14 5.72
N PHE A 49 -2.41 -3.66 6.93
CA PHE A 49 -1.85 -4.94 7.35
C PHE A 49 -2.46 -6.14 6.61
N LEU A 50 -3.79 -6.17 6.45
CA LEU A 50 -4.43 -7.22 5.65
C LEU A 50 -3.98 -7.16 4.18
N TYR A 51 -3.78 -5.97 3.64
CA TYR A 51 -3.24 -5.78 2.30
C TYR A 51 -1.82 -6.35 2.19
N SER A 52 -0.94 -6.11 3.17
CA SER A 52 0.43 -6.68 3.15
C SER A 52 0.44 -8.21 3.26
N LEU A 53 -0.50 -8.82 3.99
CA LEU A 53 -0.63 -10.27 4.07
C LEU A 53 -0.97 -10.90 2.70
N LEU A 54 -1.73 -10.21 1.85
CA LEU A 54 -2.03 -10.70 0.50
C LEU A 54 -0.75 -10.84 -0.33
N PHE A 55 0.17 -9.88 -0.24
CA PHE A 55 1.48 -9.97 -0.89
C PHE A 55 2.31 -11.12 -0.33
N TRP A 56 2.28 -11.34 0.99
CA TRP A 56 3.01 -12.43 1.62
C TRP A 56 2.54 -13.80 1.15
N ILE A 57 1.23 -14.04 1.07
CA ILE A 57 0.66 -15.31 0.60
C ILE A 57 1.02 -15.58 -0.87
N GLN A 58 1.20 -14.52 -1.67
CA GLN A 58 1.50 -14.62 -3.10
C GLN A 58 3.01 -14.67 -3.39
N PHE A 59 3.87 -14.50 -2.38
CA PHE A 59 5.30 -14.44 -2.55
C PHE A 59 5.88 -15.82 -2.92
N ASP A 60 6.72 -15.86 -3.96
CA ASP A 60 7.36 -17.06 -4.47
C ASP A 60 8.81 -17.19 -3.98
N ASN A 61 9.05 -18.04 -2.98
CA ASN A 61 10.39 -18.25 -2.41
C ASN A 61 11.39 -18.94 -3.37
N SER A 62 10.97 -19.39 -4.55
CA SER A 62 11.84 -20.09 -5.50
C SER A 62 12.75 -19.17 -6.33
N THR A 63 12.49 -17.86 -6.30
CA THR A 63 13.23 -16.88 -7.11
C THR A 63 13.94 -15.85 -6.24
N ALA A 64 15.15 -15.45 -6.65
CA ALA A 64 15.92 -14.38 -5.99
C ALA A 64 15.58 -12.97 -6.52
N LYS A 65 14.55 -12.84 -7.36
CA LYS A 65 14.15 -11.57 -7.98
C LYS A 65 13.17 -10.82 -7.07
N PHE A 66 13.15 -9.49 -7.16
CA PHE A 66 12.03 -8.71 -6.62
C PHE A 66 10.77 -8.99 -7.44
N GLN A 67 9.68 -9.33 -6.75
CA GLN A 67 8.44 -9.82 -7.39
C GLN A 67 7.39 -8.73 -7.54
N PHE A 68 7.33 -7.81 -6.59
CA PHE A 68 6.38 -6.71 -6.55
C PHE A 68 7.15 -5.41 -6.74
N VAL A 69 7.39 -5.04 -7.99
CA VAL A 69 8.16 -3.83 -8.34
C VAL A 69 7.30 -2.93 -9.22
N GLU A 70 7.11 -1.70 -8.77
CA GLU A 70 6.55 -0.61 -9.55
C GLU A 70 7.65 0.33 -10.01
N THR A 71 7.57 0.79 -11.26
CA THR A 71 8.55 1.74 -11.80
C THR A 71 7.84 3.01 -12.22
N ILE A 72 8.30 4.14 -11.68
CA ILE A 72 7.81 5.46 -12.01
C ILE A 72 8.93 6.21 -12.72
N ARG A 73 8.70 6.62 -13.97
CA ARG A 73 9.66 7.43 -14.72
C ARG A 73 9.70 8.84 -14.14
N TRP A 74 10.78 9.18 -13.45
CA TRP A 74 10.91 10.49 -12.81
C TRP A 74 11.49 11.52 -13.77
N LEU A 75 12.67 11.23 -14.35
CA LEU A 75 13.35 12.07 -15.32
C LEU A 75 13.73 11.22 -16.55
N PRO A 76 12.84 11.16 -17.57
CA PRO A 76 13.03 10.28 -18.72
C PRO A 76 14.29 10.59 -19.53
N TYR A 77 14.61 11.89 -19.67
CA TYR A 77 15.75 12.36 -20.47
C TYR A 77 17.11 11.93 -19.90
N SER A 78 17.19 11.71 -18.58
CA SER A 78 18.38 11.19 -17.90
C SER A 78 18.25 9.72 -17.52
N ASN A 79 17.21 9.02 -17.99
CA ASN A 79 16.90 7.63 -17.67
C ASN A 79 16.82 7.33 -16.16
N ILE A 80 16.29 8.27 -15.37
CA ILE A 80 16.13 8.12 -13.92
C ILE A 80 14.70 7.68 -13.61
N ASN A 81 14.56 6.53 -12.97
CA ASN A 81 13.30 5.94 -12.56
C ASN A 81 13.29 5.72 -11.04
N PHE A 82 12.14 5.95 -10.41
CA PHE A 82 11.87 5.44 -9.07
C PHE A 82 11.40 4.00 -9.17
N TYR A 83 12.03 3.14 -8.38
CA TYR A 83 11.60 1.78 -8.16
C TYR A 83 10.98 1.72 -6.77
N ILE A 84 9.75 1.23 -6.70
CA ILE A 84 8.95 1.01 -5.50
C ILE A 84 8.78 -0.50 -5.37
#